data_AF-A0A1M7CT77-F1
#
_entry.id   AF-A0A1M7CT77-F1
#
_cell.length_a   1.000
_cell.length_b   1.000
_cell.length_c   1.000
_cell.angle_alpha   90.00
_cell.angle_beta   90.00
_cell.angle_gamma   90.00
#
_symmetry.space_group_name_H-M   'P 1'
#
loop_
_entity.id
_entity.type
_entity.pdbx_description
1 polymer ?
#
loop_
_entity_poly.entity_id
_entity_poly.type
_entity_poly.pdbx_seq_one_letter_code
_entity_poly.pdbx_strand_id
1 'polypeptide(L)'
;MASLFLTKKVFESIDDSSIEYKIVSKQTKVYVDLTNEELVELLEPDDESLGYGVNPLFDFQEDHTNISFYAAKEIFDQIKRGNYSVFSKYPDGIFVLDVDEGLADNIKNAYGVLCMSEDNLDFSMLTQKHSEYCEREERDTVDNTLTPYPTHLTISQLIPEEVILPCNSIVVIDKYLFKDDKDGKCLVEILSRLLNRRLNKAYCHLLIIFDNSDAGPTEDMRKNAFRDIVTGLQPIFEKINDLHIKVEFLAGDFNTPKLFEDMHNRKIITNYSIISAEHGFGMYNKKNQLKWDQKFSVECLYSDGLVTSSITPEKERQIIMRKVCSIIRYAKEKFDKNNTRPKFRFGQDAKSNPTKISPMDMVNRLVKFYEQ
;
A
#
# COMPACT_ATOMS: atom_id res chain seq x y z
N MET A 1 7.36 -5.62 -8.03
CA MET A 1 7.15 -4.35 -8.73
C MET A 1 5.70 -4.26 -9.12
N ALA A 2 5.13 -3.05 -9.04
CA ALA A 2 3.82 -2.80 -9.61
C ALA A 2 3.78 -3.29 -11.07
N SER A 3 2.64 -3.81 -11.50
CA SER A 3 2.45 -4.27 -12.88
C SER A 3 1.89 -3.12 -13.70
N LEU A 4 2.56 -2.71 -14.77
CA LEU A 4 2.09 -1.62 -15.63
C LEU A 4 1.28 -2.20 -16.79
N PHE A 5 0.06 -1.71 -17.01
CA PHE A 5 -0.83 -2.09 -18.11
C PHE A 5 -1.01 -0.89 -19.04
N LEU A 6 -0.60 -1.02 -20.30
CA LEU A 6 -0.63 0.04 -21.30
C LEU A 6 -1.53 -0.34 -22.48
N THR A 7 -2.27 0.63 -23.00
CA THR A 7 -2.88 0.49 -24.32
C THR A 7 -1.79 0.45 -25.39
N LYS A 8 -2.12 -0.12 -26.55
CA LYS A 8 -1.23 -0.14 -27.72
C LYS A 8 -0.71 1.26 -28.07
N LYS A 9 -1.62 2.23 -28.15
CA LYS A 9 -1.33 3.64 -28.46
C LYS A 9 -0.29 4.25 -27.52
N VAL A 10 -0.47 4.06 -26.20
CA VAL A 10 0.48 4.61 -25.21
C VAL A 10 1.83 3.90 -25.31
N PHE A 11 1.82 2.59 -25.51
CA PHE A 11 3.05 1.81 -25.67
C PHE A 11 3.87 2.25 -26.89
N GLU A 12 3.23 2.43 -28.04
CA GLU A 12 3.87 2.92 -29.28
C GLU A 12 4.32 4.39 -29.18
N SER A 13 3.74 5.17 -28.27
CA SER A 13 4.09 6.59 -28.07
C SER A 13 5.26 6.81 -27.11
N ILE A 14 5.86 5.74 -26.55
CA ILE A 14 6.98 5.83 -25.62
C ILE A 14 8.19 6.45 -26.35
N ASP A 15 8.67 7.57 -25.81
CA ASP A 15 9.83 8.33 -26.29
C ASP A 15 10.76 8.62 -25.11
N ASP A 16 12.07 8.49 -25.31
CA ASP A 16 13.14 8.75 -24.33
C ASP A 16 12.95 10.02 -23.49
N SER A 17 12.30 11.05 -24.03
CA SER A 17 12.09 12.32 -23.33
C SER A 17 10.93 12.28 -22.31
N SER A 18 9.98 11.36 -22.49
CA SER A 18 8.69 11.35 -21.80
C SER A 18 8.75 10.81 -20.37
N ILE A 19 7.74 11.12 -19.56
CA ILE A 19 7.65 10.59 -18.18
C ILE A 19 7.26 9.11 -18.20
N GLU A 20 6.47 8.72 -19.19
CA GLU A 20 6.03 7.36 -19.51
C GLU A 20 7.24 6.46 -19.73
N TYR A 21 8.17 6.88 -20.60
CA TYR A 21 9.42 6.18 -20.85
C TYR A 21 10.20 5.96 -19.56
N LYS A 22 10.35 7.00 -18.75
CA LYS A 22 11.09 6.92 -17.50
C LYS A 22 10.40 6.02 -16.47
N ILE A 23 9.08 5.84 -16.54
CA ILE A 23 8.37 4.91 -15.66
C ILE A 23 8.47 3.49 -16.20
N VAL A 24 8.26 3.30 -17.50
CA VAL A 24 8.38 2.00 -18.17
C VAL A 24 9.78 1.43 -17.98
N SER A 25 10.82 2.25 -18.15
CA SER A 25 12.24 1.88 -17.95
C SER A 25 12.57 1.41 -16.52
N LYS A 26 11.71 1.71 -15.55
CA LYS A 26 11.84 1.26 -14.16
C LYS A 26 10.99 0.03 -13.84
N GLN A 27 10.16 -0.47 -14.75
CA GLN A 27 9.34 -1.66 -14.51
C GLN A 27 10.13 -2.96 -14.66
N THR A 28 9.59 -4.04 -14.12
CA THR A 28 10.03 -5.40 -14.47
C THR A 28 9.04 -6.09 -15.40
N LYS A 29 7.76 -5.68 -15.36
CA LYS A 29 6.68 -6.31 -16.10
C LYS A 29 5.76 -5.24 -16.66
N VAL A 30 5.60 -5.25 -17.98
CA VAL A 30 4.71 -4.34 -18.71
C VAL A 30 3.77 -5.19 -19.54
N TYR A 31 2.48 -4.98 -19.36
CA TYR A 31 1.40 -5.69 -20.03
C TYR A 31 0.78 -4.76 -21.08
N VAL A 32 0.65 -5.21 -22.32
CA VAL A 32 0.22 -4.35 -23.45
C VAL A 32 -1.08 -4.89 -24.06
N ASP A 33 -1.99 -4.00 -24.49
CA ASP A 33 -3.22 -4.34 -25.25
C ASP A 33 -2.92 -4.85 -26.67
N LEU A 34 -2.21 -5.97 -26.75
CA LEU A 34 -1.75 -6.66 -27.96
C LEU A 34 -1.88 -8.16 -27.78
N THR A 35 -2.03 -8.90 -28.88
CA THR A 35 -1.82 -10.35 -28.91
C THR A 35 -0.32 -10.67 -28.84
N ASN A 36 0.04 -11.95 -28.65
CA ASN A 36 1.45 -12.35 -28.66
C ASN A 36 2.07 -12.10 -30.03
N GLU A 37 1.34 -12.38 -31.10
CA GLU A 37 1.80 -12.19 -32.48
C GLU A 37 2.07 -10.72 -32.76
N GLU A 38 1.13 -9.83 -32.41
CA GLU A 38 1.29 -8.38 -32.59
C GLU A 38 2.45 -7.83 -31.75
N LEU A 39 2.62 -8.33 -30.52
CA LEU A 39 3.71 -7.89 -29.65
C LEU A 39 5.08 -8.32 -30.18
N VAL A 40 5.19 -9.55 -30.71
CA VAL A 40 6.43 -10.03 -31.34
C VAL A 40 6.75 -9.18 -32.56
N GLU A 41 5.79 -8.97 -33.46
CA GLU A 41 5.97 -8.13 -34.66
C GLU A 41 6.42 -6.70 -34.29
N LEU A 42 5.82 -6.10 -33.26
CA LEU A 42 6.16 -4.75 -32.82
C LEU A 42 7.56 -4.64 -32.19
N LEU A 43 8.09 -5.75 -31.69
CA LEU A 43 9.42 -5.83 -31.05
C LEU A 43 10.46 -6.50 -31.96
N GLU A 44 10.13 -6.78 -33.21
CA GLU A 44 11.13 -7.24 -34.18
C GLU A 44 11.97 -6.05 -34.65
N PRO A 45 13.29 -6.23 -34.84
CA PRO A 45 14.12 -5.20 -35.44
C PRO A 45 13.63 -4.94 -36.86
N ASP A 46 13.53 -3.66 -37.24
CA ASP A 46 13.21 -3.30 -38.62
C ASP A 46 14.25 -3.89 -39.57
N ASP A 47 13.81 -4.38 -40.73
CA ASP A 47 14.71 -4.91 -41.75
C ASP A 47 15.56 -3.75 -42.31
N GLU A 48 16.82 -3.68 -41.88
CA GLU A 48 17.81 -2.67 -42.27
C GLU A 48 17.95 -2.53 -43.80
N SER A 49 17.50 -3.54 -44.58
CA SER A 49 17.51 -3.50 -46.04
C SER A 49 16.52 -2.50 -46.66
N LEU A 50 15.57 -1.96 -45.89
CA LEU A 50 14.54 -1.04 -46.39
C LEU A 50 14.81 0.45 -46.10
N GLY A 51 15.89 0.78 -45.37
CA GLY A 51 16.33 2.17 -45.16
C GLY A 51 15.38 3.05 -44.32
N TYR A 52 14.41 2.43 -43.64
CA TYR A 52 13.60 3.08 -42.61
C TYR A 52 14.21 2.79 -41.23
N GLY A 53 14.09 3.77 -40.33
CA GLY A 53 14.90 3.89 -39.11
C GLY A 53 14.74 2.75 -38.11
N VAL A 54 15.60 2.78 -37.09
CA VAL A 54 15.65 1.77 -36.02
C VAL A 54 14.33 1.75 -35.26
N ASN A 55 13.76 0.56 -35.02
CA ASN A 55 12.57 0.35 -34.21
C ASN A 55 12.85 0.82 -32.77
N PRO A 56 12.26 1.95 -32.30
CA PRO A 56 12.62 2.53 -31.00
C PRO A 56 12.23 1.63 -29.83
N LEU A 57 11.21 0.79 -29.98
CA LEU A 57 10.77 -0.15 -28.94
C LEU A 57 11.70 -1.36 -28.84
N PHE A 58 12.27 -1.79 -29.97
CA PHE A 58 13.31 -2.81 -29.98
C PHE A 58 14.57 -2.30 -29.26
N ASP A 59 15.06 -1.12 -29.63
CA ASP A 59 16.21 -0.48 -28.98
C ASP A 59 15.97 -0.30 -27.48
N PHE A 60 14.78 0.18 -27.12
CA PHE A 60 14.39 0.33 -25.73
C PHE A 60 14.48 -0.98 -24.94
N GLN A 61 14.01 -2.09 -25.54
CA GLN A 61 14.06 -3.40 -24.90
C GLN A 61 15.51 -3.89 -24.72
N GLU A 62 16.35 -3.70 -25.73
CA GLU A 62 17.78 -4.07 -25.68
C GLU A 62 18.52 -3.25 -24.62
N ASP A 63 18.27 -1.94 -24.55
CA ASP A 63 18.86 -1.05 -23.54
C ASP A 63 18.37 -1.38 -22.11
N HIS A 64 17.19 -1.99 -21.99
CA HIS A 64 16.53 -2.29 -20.72
C HIS A 64 16.20 -3.78 -20.54
N THR A 65 17.21 -4.64 -20.68
CA THR A 65 17.12 -6.12 -20.52
C THR A 65 16.41 -6.66 -19.27
N ASN A 66 16.18 -5.83 -18.24
CA ASN A 66 15.44 -6.21 -17.03
C ASN A 66 13.90 -6.06 -17.15
N ILE A 67 13.42 -5.50 -18.26
CA ILE A 67 12.00 -5.30 -18.54
C ILE A 67 11.51 -6.46 -19.39
N SER A 68 10.36 -7.02 -19.03
CA SER A 68 9.67 -8.00 -19.86
C SER A 68 8.31 -7.45 -20.28
N PHE A 69 8.06 -7.44 -21.59
CA PHE A 69 6.76 -7.15 -22.17
C PHE A 69 5.91 -8.41 -22.25
N TYR A 70 4.61 -8.27 -21.96
CA TYR A 70 3.65 -9.34 -21.99
C TYR A 70 2.41 -8.90 -22.76
N ALA A 71 1.97 -9.73 -23.70
CA ALA A 71 0.68 -9.56 -24.35
C ALA A 71 -0.44 -9.73 -23.32
N ALA A 72 -1.38 -8.80 -23.30
CA ALA A 72 -2.48 -8.76 -22.34
C ALA A 72 -3.84 -8.50 -22.99
N LYS A 73 -3.99 -8.76 -24.29
CA LYS A 73 -5.22 -8.51 -25.06
C LYS A 73 -6.49 -8.97 -24.35
N GLU A 74 -6.47 -10.19 -23.79
CA GLU A 74 -7.61 -10.78 -23.11
C GLU A 74 -8.05 -9.97 -21.87
N ILE A 75 -7.11 -9.36 -21.15
CA ILE A 75 -7.39 -8.51 -19.97
C ILE A 75 -8.08 -7.22 -20.43
N PHE A 76 -7.54 -6.56 -21.46
CA PHE A 76 -8.14 -5.35 -22.01
C PHE A 76 -9.51 -5.60 -22.63
N ASP A 77 -9.70 -6.70 -23.34
CA ASP A 77 -10.99 -7.09 -23.90
C ASP A 77 -12.03 -7.37 -22.80
N GLN A 78 -11.62 -7.95 -21.66
CA GLN A 78 -12.50 -8.09 -20.50
C GLN A 78 -12.94 -6.73 -19.96
N ILE A 79 -12.01 -5.77 -19.81
CA ILE A 79 -12.32 -4.42 -19.36
C ILE A 79 -13.27 -3.71 -20.33
N LYS A 80 -13.00 -3.78 -21.64
CA LYS A 80 -13.85 -3.21 -22.71
C LYS A 80 -15.27 -3.79 -22.70
N ARG A 81 -15.42 -5.08 -22.35
CA ARG A 81 -16.73 -5.74 -22.17
C ARG A 81 -17.39 -5.46 -20.81
N GLY A 82 -16.81 -4.59 -19.99
CA GLY A 82 -17.33 -4.25 -18.66
C GLY A 82 -17.03 -5.28 -17.56
N ASN A 83 -16.19 -6.29 -17.84
CA ASN A 83 -15.75 -7.24 -16.83
C ASN A 83 -14.55 -6.68 -16.04
N TYR A 84 -14.86 -5.89 -15.02
CA TYR A 84 -13.88 -5.24 -14.16
C TYR A 84 -13.34 -6.13 -13.01
N SER A 85 -13.67 -7.42 -12.99
CA SER A 85 -13.12 -8.33 -11.97
C SER A 85 -11.60 -8.54 -12.10
N VAL A 86 -11.02 -8.19 -13.25
CA VAL A 86 -9.59 -8.27 -13.51
C VAL A 86 -8.76 -7.38 -12.56
N PHE A 87 -9.29 -6.23 -12.12
CA PHE A 87 -8.58 -5.33 -11.21
C PHE A 87 -8.29 -5.99 -9.86
N SER A 88 -9.16 -6.88 -9.40
CA SER A 88 -8.95 -7.66 -8.17
C SER A 88 -7.83 -8.69 -8.28
N LYS A 89 -7.44 -9.10 -9.50
CA LYS A 89 -6.32 -10.04 -9.74
C LYS A 89 -4.97 -9.33 -9.74
N TYR A 90 -4.95 -8.01 -9.97
CA TYR A 90 -3.76 -7.18 -10.04
C TYR A 90 -3.90 -5.98 -9.08
N PRO A 91 -3.90 -6.22 -7.76
CA PRO A 91 -4.09 -5.15 -6.78
C PRO A 91 -3.00 -4.08 -6.87
N ASP A 92 -1.77 -4.43 -7.26
CA ASP A 92 -0.66 -3.50 -7.49
C ASP A 92 -0.53 -3.06 -8.95
N GLY A 93 -1.57 -3.28 -9.77
CA GLY A 93 -1.59 -2.89 -11.18
C GLY A 93 -1.74 -1.38 -11.36
N ILE A 94 -1.03 -0.82 -12.33
CA ILE A 94 -1.22 0.56 -12.81
C ILE A 94 -1.80 0.45 -14.20
N PHE A 95 -3.04 0.92 -14.39
CA PHE A 95 -3.78 0.75 -15.62
C PHE A 95 -3.87 2.07 -16.39
N VAL A 96 -3.42 2.05 -17.63
CA VAL A 96 -3.68 3.08 -18.63
C VAL A 96 -4.68 2.50 -19.62
N LEU A 97 -5.85 3.09 -19.72
CA LEU A 97 -6.98 2.53 -20.45
C LEU A 97 -7.55 3.53 -21.47
N ASP A 98 -8.05 3.00 -22.58
CA ASP A 98 -8.86 3.70 -23.58
C ASP A 98 -10.30 3.86 -23.07
N VAL A 99 -10.46 4.77 -22.10
CA VAL A 99 -11.72 5.14 -21.43
C VAL A 99 -11.68 6.61 -21.04
N ASP A 100 -12.84 7.22 -20.79
CA ASP A 100 -12.90 8.58 -20.25
C ASP A 100 -12.41 8.65 -18.79
N GLU A 101 -11.98 9.85 -18.37
CA GLU A 101 -11.50 10.11 -17.00
C GLU A 101 -12.50 9.70 -15.92
N GLY A 102 -13.80 9.93 -16.15
CA GLY A 102 -14.85 9.59 -15.20
C GLY A 102 -14.94 8.08 -14.96
N LEU A 103 -14.84 7.28 -16.01
CA LEU A 103 -14.76 5.81 -15.89
C LEU A 103 -13.45 5.36 -15.21
N ALA A 104 -12.31 5.97 -15.56
CA ALA A 104 -11.03 5.67 -14.91
C ALA A 104 -11.08 5.94 -13.39
N ASP A 105 -11.64 7.09 -12.98
CA ASP A 105 -11.82 7.44 -11.57
C ASP A 105 -12.82 6.53 -10.85
N ASN A 106 -13.88 6.11 -11.54
CA ASN A 106 -14.82 5.13 -10.99
C ASN A 106 -14.14 3.79 -10.72
N ILE A 107 -13.29 3.31 -11.64
CA ILE A 107 -12.50 2.09 -11.45
C ILE A 107 -11.53 2.25 -10.29
N LYS A 108 -10.76 3.34 -10.28
CA LYS A 108 -9.80 3.69 -9.23
C LYS A 108 -10.43 3.65 -7.85
N ASN A 109 -11.58 4.29 -7.70
CA ASN A 109 -12.29 4.35 -6.43
C ASN A 109 -12.94 3.02 -6.05
N ALA A 110 -13.54 2.31 -7.00
CA ALA A 110 -14.24 1.04 -6.74
C ALA A 110 -13.31 -0.11 -6.37
N TYR A 111 -12.11 -0.15 -6.98
CA TYR A 111 -11.19 -1.27 -6.86
C TYR A 111 -9.91 -0.97 -6.06
N GLY A 112 -9.60 0.31 -5.80
CA GLY A 112 -8.40 0.69 -5.05
C GLY A 112 -7.10 0.46 -5.82
N VAL A 113 -7.17 0.54 -7.16
CA VAL A 113 -6.03 0.44 -8.08
C VAL A 113 -5.79 1.78 -8.77
N LEU A 114 -4.58 2.01 -9.27
CA LEU A 114 -4.28 3.17 -10.11
C LEU A 114 -4.86 2.93 -11.51
N CYS A 115 -5.73 3.83 -11.95
CA CYS A 115 -6.33 3.79 -13.28
C CYS A 115 -6.33 5.20 -13.87
N MET A 116 -5.82 5.32 -15.10
CA MET A 116 -5.69 6.56 -15.86
C MET A 116 -6.34 6.39 -17.23
N SER A 117 -6.94 7.46 -17.73
CA SER A 117 -7.36 7.55 -19.14
C SER A 117 -6.12 7.77 -20.01
N GLU A 118 -6.02 7.10 -21.15
CA GLU A 118 -4.95 7.35 -22.11
C GLU A 118 -4.99 8.76 -22.71
N ASP A 119 -6.14 9.44 -22.66
CA ASP A 119 -6.29 10.81 -23.17
C ASP A 119 -5.87 11.87 -22.15
N ASN A 120 -5.69 11.49 -20.88
CA ASN A 120 -5.17 12.35 -19.82
C ASN A 120 -4.24 11.57 -18.89
N LEU A 121 -3.00 11.40 -19.35
CA LEU A 121 -1.94 10.74 -18.58
C LEU A 121 -1.34 11.71 -17.57
N ASP A 122 -1.52 11.41 -16.28
CA ASP A 122 -0.82 12.09 -15.20
C ASP A 122 -0.03 11.10 -14.35
N PHE A 123 1.20 10.84 -14.77
CA PHE A 123 2.14 10.02 -14.01
C PHE A 123 2.82 10.77 -12.86
N SER A 124 2.63 12.09 -12.74
CA SER A 124 3.29 12.89 -11.71
C SER A 124 2.89 12.46 -10.30
N MET A 125 1.67 11.91 -10.13
CA MET A 125 1.22 11.36 -8.85
C MET A 125 2.10 10.21 -8.32
N LEU A 126 2.84 9.50 -9.18
CA LEU A 126 3.74 8.43 -8.75
C LEU A 126 5.13 8.92 -8.33
N THR A 127 5.45 10.20 -8.60
CA THR A 127 6.73 10.84 -8.27
C THR A 127 6.63 11.77 -7.06
N GLN A 128 5.44 11.88 -6.47
CA GLN A 128 5.23 12.77 -5.34
C GLN A 128 6.00 12.30 -4.09
N LYS A 129 6.65 13.27 -3.44
CA LYS A 129 7.28 13.14 -2.13
C LYS A 129 6.72 14.23 -1.24
N HIS A 130 6.22 13.85 -0.09
CA HIS A 130 5.79 14.79 0.93
C HIS A 130 6.44 14.44 2.26
N SER A 131 6.94 15.44 2.96
CA SER A 131 7.51 15.25 4.29
C SER A 131 7.28 16.47 5.13
N GLU A 132 6.80 16.24 6.34
CA GLU A 132 6.52 17.27 7.32
C GLU A 132 7.32 16.97 8.58
N TYR A 133 7.90 18.02 9.15
CA TYR A 133 8.57 17.95 10.43
C TYR A 133 7.68 18.59 11.50
N CYS A 134 7.37 17.79 12.51
CA CYS A 134 6.56 18.19 13.65
C CYS A 134 7.48 18.43 14.83
N GLU A 135 7.63 19.68 15.24
CA GLU A 135 8.38 20.01 16.45
C GLU A 135 7.44 19.94 17.66
N ARG A 136 7.89 19.29 18.73
CA ARG A 136 7.18 19.29 20.00
C ARG A 136 7.36 20.67 20.62
N GLU A 137 6.24 21.31 20.96
CA GLU A 137 6.31 22.55 21.75
C GLU A 137 7.06 22.30 23.06
N GLU A 138 8.24 22.89 23.18
CA GLU A 138 8.87 23.12 24.46
C GLU A 138 8.01 24.13 25.21
N ARG A 139 7.58 23.77 26.42
CA ARG A 139 6.95 24.74 27.31
C ARG A 139 8.06 25.67 27.80
N ASP A 140 8.32 26.75 27.07
CA ASP A 140 9.08 27.84 27.63
C ASP A 140 8.30 28.38 28.85
N THR A 141 8.95 28.27 30.01
CA THR A 141 8.46 28.80 31.29
C THR A 141 8.90 30.25 31.51
N VAL A 142 9.24 30.94 30.41
CA VAL A 142 9.68 32.33 30.42
C VAL A 142 8.45 33.19 30.18
N ASP A 143 7.94 33.75 31.27
CA ASP A 143 6.73 34.57 31.38
C ASP A 143 5.40 33.82 31.26
N ASN A 144 4.66 33.79 32.38
CA ASN A 144 3.35 33.17 32.61
C ASN A 144 2.20 33.59 31.65
N THR A 145 2.49 34.17 30.50
CA THR A 145 1.54 34.43 29.42
C THR A 145 1.52 33.25 28.45
N LEU A 146 0.66 32.28 28.77
CA LEU A 146 0.23 31.21 27.88
C LEU A 146 -0.49 31.82 26.66
N THR A 147 0.23 32.24 25.64
CA THR A 147 -0.31 32.28 24.27
C THR A 147 -0.02 30.92 23.64
N PRO A 148 -1.01 29.99 23.59
CA PRO A 148 -0.84 28.76 22.83
C PRO A 148 -0.70 29.15 21.36
N TYR A 149 0.50 29.02 20.80
CA TYR A 149 0.61 28.97 19.35
C TYR A 149 -0.11 27.70 18.88
N PRO A 150 -0.91 27.75 17.81
CA PRO A 150 -1.64 26.59 17.36
C PRO A 150 -0.71 25.72 16.53
N THR A 151 0.12 24.88 17.15
CA THR A 151 0.96 23.89 16.42
C THR A 151 0.35 22.48 16.42
N HIS A 152 -0.98 22.38 16.51
CA HIS A 152 -1.65 21.11 16.24
C HIS A 152 -1.67 20.86 14.73
N LEU A 153 -0.56 20.39 14.17
CA LEU A 153 -0.58 19.76 12.86
C LEU A 153 -1.56 18.59 12.93
N THR A 154 -2.64 18.68 12.18
CA THR A 154 -3.64 17.62 12.03
C THR A 154 -3.09 16.53 11.12
N ILE A 155 -3.62 15.31 11.19
CA ILE A 155 -3.23 14.25 10.24
C ILE A 155 -3.53 14.67 8.79
N SER A 156 -4.51 15.55 8.58
CA SER A 156 -4.79 16.13 7.26
C SER A 156 -3.65 16.98 6.71
N GLN A 157 -2.87 17.62 7.58
CA GLN A 157 -1.69 18.39 7.21
C GLN A 157 -0.47 17.49 7.03
N LEU A 158 -0.37 16.39 7.80
CA LEU A 158 0.72 15.42 7.67
C LEU A 158 0.57 14.50 6.44
N ILE A 159 -0.68 14.27 6.02
CA ILE A 159 -1.04 13.45 4.86
C ILE A 159 -2.10 14.21 4.04
N PRO A 160 -1.66 15.16 3.21
CA PRO A 160 -2.54 15.85 2.26
C PRO A 160 -3.26 14.85 1.36
N GLU A 161 -4.48 15.18 0.92
CA GLU A 161 -5.28 14.26 0.08
C GLU A 161 -4.62 14.03 -1.29
N GLU A 162 -3.87 15.03 -1.77
CA GLU A 162 -3.19 15.06 -3.06
C GLU A 162 -2.14 13.96 -3.19
N VAL A 163 -1.53 13.56 -2.07
CA VAL A 163 -0.49 12.52 -2.01
C VAL A 163 -1.04 11.14 -1.69
N ILE A 164 -2.36 11.02 -1.47
CA ILE A 164 -3.01 9.75 -1.19
C ILE A 164 -3.37 9.07 -2.51
N LEU A 165 -2.69 7.97 -2.79
CA LEU A 165 -2.98 7.10 -3.92
C LEU A 165 -4.08 6.07 -3.55
N PRO A 166 -4.88 5.61 -4.52
CA PRO A 166 -5.86 4.55 -4.29
C PRO A 166 -5.16 3.31 -3.71
N CYS A 167 -5.78 2.66 -2.74
CA CYS A 167 -5.24 1.42 -2.19
C CYS A 167 -6.35 0.46 -1.79
N ASN A 168 -6.07 -0.83 -1.92
CA ASN A 168 -6.89 -1.93 -1.40
C ASN A 168 -6.04 -2.90 -0.57
N SER A 169 -4.76 -2.61 -0.38
CA SER A 169 -3.86 -3.38 0.47
C SER A 169 -3.02 -2.43 1.31
N ILE A 170 -3.06 -2.63 2.62
CA ILE A 170 -2.35 -1.83 3.61
C ILE A 170 -1.62 -2.77 4.56
N VAL A 171 -0.32 -2.56 4.71
CA VAL A 171 0.49 -3.20 5.75
C VAL A 171 0.97 -2.14 6.71
N VAL A 172 0.57 -2.25 7.97
CA VAL A 172 1.04 -1.41 9.07
C VAL A 172 2.11 -2.18 9.81
N ILE A 173 3.29 -1.59 9.95
CA ILE A 173 4.40 -2.10 10.74
C ILE A 173 4.68 -1.05 11.80
N ASP A 174 4.32 -1.34 13.05
CA ASP A 174 4.69 -0.49 14.18
C ASP A 174 4.91 -1.38 15.40
N LYS A 175 6.19 -1.51 15.78
CA LYS A 175 6.61 -2.29 16.94
C LYS A 175 5.89 -1.80 18.21
N TYR A 176 5.79 -0.49 18.38
CA TYR A 176 5.38 0.13 19.63
C TYR A 176 3.92 0.54 19.61
N LEU A 177 3.14 0.02 18.66
CA LEU A 177 1.76 0.44 18.44
C LEU A 177 0.90 0.33 19.71
N PHE A 178 1.29 -0.53 20.66
CA PHE A 178 0.54 -0.82 21.88
C PHE A 178 1.29 -0.51 23.17
N LYS A 179 2.33 0.34 23.11
CA LYS A 179 3.08 0.72 24.31
C LYS A 179 2.31 1.73 25.18
N ASP A 180 1.53 2.65 24.60
CA ASP A 180 0.70 3.60 25.36
C ASP A 180 -0.80 3.55 24.98
N ASP A 181 -1.68 3.82 25.98
CA ASP A 181 -3.16 3.74 25.93
C ASP A 181 -3.89 4.49 24.76
N LYS A 182 -3.20 5.32 23.97
CA LYS A 182 -3.80 6.13 22.88
C LYS A 182 -3.10 5.99 21.53
N ASP A 183 -2.13 5.10 21.39
CA ASP A 183 -1.27 5.04 20.21
C ASP A 183 -2.01 4.62 18.93
N GLY A 184 -3.17 3.98 19.07
CA GLY A 184 -4.03 3.62 17.93
C GLY A 184 -4.80 4.77 17.30
N LYS A 185 -4.96 5.95 17.94
CA LYS A 185 -5.85 7.00 17.42
C LYS A 185 -5.34 7.67 16.14
N CYS A 186 -4.06 8.00 16.06
CA CYS A 186 -3.52 8.60 14.84
C CYS A 186 -3.50 7.56 13.72
N LEU A 187 -3.15 6.30 14.02
CA LEU A 187 -3.26 5.22 13.04
C LEU A 187 -4.69 5.09 12.51
N VAL A 188 -5.69 5.17 13.39
CA VAL A 188 -7.11 5.15 13.01
C VAL A 188 -7.44 6.31 12.05
N GLU A 189 -6.96 7.52 12.34
CA GLU A 189 -7.20 8.67 11.47
C GLU A 189 -6.48 8.53 10.12
N ILE A 190 -5.23 8.04 10.10
CA ILE A 190 -4.48 7.77 8.88
C ILE A 190 -5.20 6.71 8.04
N LEU A 191 -5.59 5.58 8.63
CA LEU A 191 -6.33 4.51 7.94
C LEU A 191 -7.67 5.02 7.44
N SER A 192 -8.36 5.87 8.20
CA SER A 192 -9.62 6.47 7.75
C SER A 192 -9.44 7.31 6.50
N ARG A 193 -8.31 8.02 6.34
CA ARG A 193 -8.01 8.79 5.12
C ARG A 193 -7.67 7.86 3.96
N LEU A 194 -6.77 6.90 4.17
CA LEU A 194 -6.36 5.94 3.15
C LEU A 194 -7.55 5.12 2.60
N LEU A 195 -8.50 4.81 3.49
CA LEU A 195 -9.68 4.00 3.17
C LEU A 195 -10.96 4.82 2.94
N ASN A 196 -10.90 6.17 2.94
CA ASN A 196 -12.08 7.03 2.74
C ASN A 196 -12.67 6.92 1.31
N ARG A 197 -12.04 6.15 0.43
CA ARG A 197 -12.45 5.97 -0.96
C ARG A 197 -13.50 4.87 -1.07
N ARG A 198 -14.40 5.00 -2.05
CA ARG A 198 -15.54 4.09 -2.28
C ARG A 198 -15.09 2.73 -2.85
N LEU A 199 -14.31 1.93 -2.11
CA LEU A 199 -13.81 0.59 -2.51
C LEU A 199 -14.92 -0.49 -2.59
N ASN A 200 -16.08 -0.17 -3.14
CA ASN A 200 -17.29 -0.99 -3.06
C ASN A 200 -17.25 -2.28 -3.91
N LYS A 201 -16.21 -2.49 -4.73
CA LYS A 201 -16.07 -3.68 -5.60
C LYS A 201 -14.83 -4.52 -5.34
N ALA A 202 -13.89 -4.05 -4.51
CA ALA A 202 -12.69 -4.81 -4.15
C ALA A 202 -12.73 -5.29 -2.69
N TYR A 203 -12.01 -6.39 -2.46
CA TYR A 203 -11.62 -6.77 -1.11
C TYR A 203 -10.43 -5.91 -0.70
N CYS A 204 -10.54 -5.29 0.48
CA CYS A 204 -9.43 -4.57 1.07
C CYS A 204 -8.73 -5.46 2.09
N HIS A 205 -7.40 -5.51 2.05
CA HIS A 205 -6.58 -6.26 2.98
C HIS A 205 -5.79 -5.31 3.89
N LEU A 206 -6.03 -5.40 5.20
CA LEU A 206 -5.27 -4.67 6.21
C LEU A 206 -4.49 -5.68 7.06
N LEU A 207 -3.16 -5.63 7.01
CA LEU A 207 -2.28 -6.41 7.87
C LEU A 207 -1.60 -5.47 8.88
N ILE A 208 -1.74 -5.76 10.17
CA ILE A 208 -1.08 -5.01 11.24
C ILE A 208 -0.04 -5.91 11.90
N ILE A 209 1.21 -5.48 11.86
CA ILE A 209 2.37 -6.18 12.41
C ILE A 209 2.94 -5.38 13.59
N PHE A 210 3.05 -6.04 14.74
CA PHE A 210 3.45 -5.39 15.99
C PHE A 210 4.21 -6.35 16.91
N ASP A 211 4.78 -5.81 17.98
CA ASP A 211 5.43 -6.57 19.04
C ASP A 211 4.47 -6.90 20.19
N ASN A 212 4.35 -8.19 20.47
CA ASN A 212 3.45 -8.69 21.51
C ASN A 212 4.02 -8.53 22.93
N SER A 213 5.34 -8.33 23.06
CA SER A 213 6.00 -8.19 24.37
C SER A 213 5.62 -6.88 25.07
N ASP A 214 5.36 -5.83 24.28
CA ASP A 214 4.91 -4.52 24.77
C ASP A 214 3.42 -4.51 25.18
N ALA A 215 2.62 -5.49 24.75
CA ALA A 215 1.19 -5.59 25.09
C ALA A 215 0.91 -6.16 26.50
N GLY A 216 1.96 -6.40 27.29
CA GLY A 216 1.90 -6.78 28.70
C GLY A 216 2.32 -8.24 28.99
N PRO A 217 2.77 -8.52 30.22
CA PRO A 217 3.35 -9.82 30.59
C PRO A 217 2.32 -10.96 30.61
N THR A 218 1.05 -10.66 30.86
CA THR A 218 -0.01 -11.68 30.97
C THR A 218 -0.82 -11.83 29.69
N GLU A 219 -1.35 -13.02 29.47
CA GLU A 219 -2.21 -13.30 28.31
C GLU A 219 -3.45 -12.40 28.25
N ASP A 220 -4.00 -12.05 29.41
CA ASP A 220 -5.20 -11.21 29.53
C ASP A 220 -4.92 -9.74 29.21
N MET A 221 -3.75 -9.21 29.59
CA MET A 221 -3.33 -7.86 29.20
C MET A 221 -3.20 -7.76 27.69
N ARG A 222 -2.57 -8.76 27.05
CA ARG A 222 -2.45 -8.83 25.59
C ARG A 222 -3.81 -8.93 24.89
N LYS A 223 -4.74 -9.72 25.43
CA LYS A 223 -6.13 -9.83 24.91
C LYS A 223 -6.90 -8.51 25.04
N ASN A 224 -6.72 -7.78 26.15
CA ASN A 224 -7.39 -6.51 26.39
C ASN A 224 -6.83 -5.40 25.49
N ALA A 225 -5.51 -5.28 25.37
CA ALA A 225 -4.88 -4.37 24.41
C ALA A 225 -5.40 -4.64 23.00
N PHE A 226 -5.49 -5.92 22.61
CA PHE A 226 -6.08 -6.31 21.32
C PHE A 226 -7.53 -5.85 21.15
N ARG A 227 -8.36 -6.07 22.16
CA ARG A 227 -9.76 -5.64 22.17
C ARG A 227 -9.87 -4.13 21.99
N ASP A 228 -9.05 -3.35 22.68
CA ASP A 228 -9.10 -1.88 22.61
C ASP A 228 -8.78 -1.36 21.21
N ILE A 229 -7.87 -2.01 20.47
CA ILE A 229 -7.55 -1.65 19.08
C ILE A 229 -8.69 -2.01 18.14
N VAL A 230 -9.22 -3.23 18.25
CA VAL A 230 -10.35 -3.65 17.43
C VAL A 230 -11.55 -2.73 17.66
N THR A 231 -11.82 -2.38 18.92
CA THR A 231 -12.85 -1.41 19.29
C THR A 231 -12.51 0.00 18.79
N GLY A 232 -11.24 0.41 18.79
CA GLY A 232 -10.79 1.70 18.25
C GLY A 232 -10.87 1.81 16.72
N LEU A 233 -10.67 0.70 16.01
CA LEU A 233 -10.83 0.58 14.55
C LEU A 233 -12.31 0.41 14.15
N GLN A 234 -13.18 0.03 15.09
CA GLN A 234 -14.60 -0.21 14.81
C GLN A 234 -15.31 0.99 14.16
N PRO A 235 -15.14 2.26 14.58
CA PRO A 235 -15.74 3.40 13.90
C PRO A 235 -15.25 3.57 12.46
N ILE A 236 -14.02 3.12 12.15
CA ILE A 236 -13.54 3.07 10.77
C ILE A 236 -14.35 2.03 10.02
N PHE A 237 -14.39 0.79 10.50
CA PHE A 237 -15.16 -0.29 9.86
C PHE A 237 -16.65 0.05 9.71
N GLU A 238 -17.22 0.80 10.65
CA GLU A 238 -18.61 1.28 10.59
C GLU A 238 -18.80 2.44 9.60
N LYS A 239 -17.87 3.40 9.52
CA LYS A 239 -17.89 4.41 8.44
C LYS A 239 -17.69 3.78 7.06
N ILE A 240 -17.04 2.63 7.07
CA ILE A 240 -16.65 1.84 5.92
C ILE A 240 -17.61 0.64 5.72
N ASN A 241 -18.85 0.73 6.23
CA ASN A 241 -19.85 -0.35 6.24
C ASN A 241 -20.14 -1.00 4.86
N ASP A 242 -19.71 -0.40 3.75
CA ASP A 242 -19.86 -0.95 2.39
C ASP A 242 -18.59 -1.65 1.85
N LEU A 243 -17.48 -1.69 2.59
CA LEU A 243 -16.22 -2.27 2.12
C LEU A 243 -15.97 -3.67 2.69
N HIS A 244 -15.54 -4.57 1.82
CA HIS A 244 -15.12 -5.92 2.21
C HIS A 244 -13.69 -5.89 2.76
N ILE A 245 -13.52 -5.44 4.01
CA ILE A 245 -12.19 -5.39 4.65
C ILE A 245 -11.88 -6.72 5.36
N LYS A 246 -10.76 -7.34 4.99
CA LYS A 246 -10.11 -8.39 5.77
C LYS A 246 -8.99 -7.77 6.59
N VAL A 247 -9.12 -7.85 7.91
CA VAL A 247 -8.08 -7.39 8.86
C VAL A 247 -7.36 -8.59 9.44
N GLU A 248 -6.04 -8.58 9.34
CA GLU A 248 -5.13 -9.59 9.87
C GLU A 248 -4.15 -8.93 10.84
N PHE A 249 -3.86 -9.61 11.94
CA PHE A 249 -2.93 -9.16 12.95
C PHE A 249 -1.80 -10.19 13.07
N LEU A 250 -0.57 -9.71 13.08
CA LEU A 250 0.62 -10.52 13.21
C LEU A 250 1.46 -10.00 14.37
N ALA A 251 1.43 -10.73 15.48
CA ALA A 251 2.17 -10.40 16.68
C ALA A 251 3.48 -11.19 16.72
N GLY A 252 4.61 -10.49 16.82
CA GLY A 252 5.94 -11.11 17.01
C GLY A 252 6.39 -11.15 18.46
N ASP A 253 7.34 -12.04 18.77
CA ASP A 253 8.13 -12.04 20.03
C ASP A 253 9.59 -11.69 19.69
N PHE A 254 10.14 -10.70 20.41
CA PHE A 254 11.50 -10.18 20.24
C PHE A 254 12.62 -11.18 20.53
N ASN A 255 12.31 -12.31 21.19
CA ASN A 255 13.27 -13.40 21.36
C ASN A 255 13.62 -14.16 20.06
N THR A 256 13.05 -13.75 18.92
CA THR A 256 13.44 -14.22 17.58
C THR A 256 14.13 -13.08 16.80
N PRO A 257 15.44 -12.84 17.00
CA PRO A 257 16.06 -11.54 16.71
C PRO A 257 16.06 -11.18 15.22
N LYS A 258 16.28 -12.16 14.32
CA LYS A 258 16.59 -11.88 12.91
C LYS A 258 15.42 -11.41 12.05
N LEU A 259 14.17 -11.71 12.40
CA LEU A 259 13.02 -11.39 11.54
C LEU A 259 12.39 -10.03 11.88
N PHE A 260 12.57 -9.54 13.11
CA PHE A 260 11.95 -8.32 13.63
C PHE A 260 12.94 -7.16 13.85
N GLU A 261 14.24 -7.41 14.04
CA GLU A 261 15.27 -6.34 14.08
C GLU A 261 15.21 -5.45 12.83
N ASP A 262 14.90 -6.06 11.69
CA ASP A 262 14.74 -5.42 10.39
C ASP A 262 13.45 -4.59 10.23
N MET A 263 12.54 -4.63 11.21
CA MET A 263 11.25 -3.93 11.20
C MET A 263 11.17 -2.77 12.19
N HIS A 264 12.32 -2.24 12.64
CA HIS A 264 12.39 -1.02 13.46
C HIS A 264 11.76 0.21 12.79
N ASN A 265 11.50 0.14 11.48
CA ASN A 265 10.90 1.21 10.72
C ASN A 265 9.37 1.20 10.90
N ARG A 266 8.82 2.21 11.59
CA ARG A 266 7.38 2.42 11.66
C ARG A 266 6.86 2.89 10.32
N LYS A 267 6.22 1.99 9.58
CA LYS A 267 5.81 2.21 8.20
C LYS A 267 4.37 1.75 7.97
N ILE A 268 3.66 2.50 7.15
CA ILE A 268 2.44 2.02 6.48
C ILE A 268 2.78 1.86 5.01
N ILE A 269 2.57 0.67 4.48
CA ILE A 269 2.84 0.34 3.09
C ILE A 269 1.50 0.15 2.40
N THR A 270 1.29 0.89 1.32
CA THR A 270 0.13 0.75 0.45
C THR A 270 0.52 0.09 -0.87
N ASN A 271 -0.43 -0.02 -1.80
CA ASN A 271 -0.18 -0.47 -3.17
C ASN A 271 0.93 0.34 -3.86
N TYR A 272 0.99 1.67 -3.62
CA TYR A 272 1.82 2.61 -4.40
C TYR A 272 2.66 3.59 -3.57
N SER A 273 2.59 3.54 -2.24
CA SER A 273 3.33 4.45 -1.38
C SER A 273 3.81 3.80 -0.08
N ILE A 274 4.87 4.38 0.48
CA ILE A 274 5.34 4.12 1.84
C ILE A 274 5.11 5.39 2.65
N ILE A 275 4.47 5.23 3.80
CA ILE A 275 4.31 6.28 4.78
C ILE A 275 5.20 5.94 5.97
N SER A 276 6.12 6.83 6.34
CA SER A 276 7.06 6.60 7.43
C SER A 276 6.84 7.62 8.55
N ALA A 277 6.97 7.17 9.79
CA ALA A 277 6.96 8.02 10.98
C ALA A 277 8.17 7.68 11.84
N GLU A 278 9.05 8.65 12.11
CA GLU A 278 10.31 8.39 12.83
C GLU A 278 10.08 7.77 14.21
N HIS A 279 9.08 8.23 14.95
CA HIS A 279 8.77 7.78 16.30
C HIS A 279 7.45 6.98 16.41
N GLY A 280 6.78 6.76 15.29
CA GLY A 280 5.64 5.85 15.16
C GLY A 280 4.31 6.57 15.08
N PHE A 281 3.23 5.80 15.01
CA PHE A 281 1.89 6.37 14.81
C PHE A 281 1.23 6.82 16.13
N GLY A 282 1.86 6.56 17.28
CA GLY A 282 1.47 7.02 18.61
C GLY A 282 1.98 8.42 18.98
N MET A 283 1.92 9.39 18.05
CA MET A 283 2.65 10.65 18.17
C MET A 283 2.05 11.66 19.16
N TYR A 284 0.76 11.54 19.51
CA TYR A 284 0.09 12.48 20.43
C TYR A 284 -0.12 11.89 21.84
N ASN A 285 0.06 12.73 22.85
CA ASN A 285 -0.20 12.41 24.25
C ASN A 285 -1.69 12.51 24.62
N LYS A 286 -2.03 12.28 25.90
CA LYS A 286 -3.43 12.33 26.38
C LYS A 286 -4.12 13.68 26.19
N LYS A 287 -3.36 14.77 26.02
CA LYS A 287 -3.80 16.16 25.79
C LYS A 287 -3.75 16.56 24.31
N ASN A 288 -3.59 15.61 23.38
CA ASN A 288 -3.43 15.85 21.93
C ASN A 288 -2.20 16.72 21.57
N GLN A 289 -1.14 16.67 22.37
CA GLN A 289 0.13 17.34 22.08
C GLN A 289 1.16 16.32 21.59
N LEU A 290 2.06 16.72 20.71
CA LEU A 290 3.16 15.87 20.24
C LEU A 290 4.00 15.36 21.44
N LYS A 291 4.29 14.05 21.46
CA LYS A 291 5.15 13.43 22.48
C LYS A 291 6.62 13.70 22.24
N TRP A 292 7.01 13.80 20.97
CA TRP A 292 8.38 13.93 20.50
C TRP A 292 8.37 14.74 19.21
N ASP A 293 9.52 15.31 18.88
CA ASP A 293 9.76 15.77 17.51
C ASP A 293 9.65 14.57 16.57
N GLN A 294 9.07 14.78 15.40
CA GLN A 294 8.88 13.69 14.46
C GLN A 294 8.87 14.18 13.04
N LYS A 295 9.67 13.54 12.19
CA LYS A 295 9.46 13.58 10.75
C LYS A 295 8.41 12.56 10.33
N PHE A 296 7.47 13.04 9.54
CA PHE A 296 6.51 12.24 8.81
C PHE A 296 6.85 12.32 7.32
N SER A 297 6.75 11.21 6.59
CA SER A 297 6.94 11.21 5.14
C SER A 297 5.95 10.30 4.42
N VAL A 298 5.56 10.72 3.22
CA VAL A 298 4.82 9.95 2.23
C VAL A 298 5.66 9.91 0.96
N GLU A 299 6.06 8.70 0.57
CA GLU A 299 6.95 8.45 -0.57
C GLU A 299 6.24 7.52 -1.56
N CYS A 300 5.89 8.05 -2.74
CA CYS A 300 5.33 7.26 -3.83
C CYS A 300 6.42 6.42 -4.53
N LEU A 301 6.01 5.47 -5.38
CA LEU A 301 6.90 4.49 -6.01
C LEU A 301 8.19 5.07 -6.62
N TYR A 302 8.11 6.26 -7.22
CA TYR A 302 9.20 6.92 -7.94
C TYR A 302 9.60 8.28 -7.34
N SER A 303 9.34 8.48 -6.05
CA SER A 303 9.50 9.80 -5.39
C SER A 303 10.95 10.30 -5.27
N ASP A 304 11.95 9.42 -5.38
CA ASP A 304 13.37 9.80 -5.38
C ASP A 304 13.91 10.08 -6.80
N GLY A 305 13.00 10.15 -7.77
CA GLY A 305 13.29 10.62 -9.12
C GLY A 305 13.22 9.52 -10.18
N LEU A 306 12.80 9.95 -11.36
CA LEU A 306 12.71 9.13 -12.57
C LEU A 306 14.00 9.17 -13.42
N VAL A 307 14.83 10.19 -13.20
CA VAL A 307 16.05 10.47 -13.96
C VAL A 307 17.27 9.72 -13.42
N THR A 308 17.29 9.40 -12.12
CA THR A 308 18.39 8.64 -11.53
C THR A 308 18.16 7.14 -11.70
N SER A 309 19.20 6.31 -11.59
CA SER A 309 19.06 4.84 -11.50
C SER A 309 18.43 4.39 -10.17
N SER A 310 18.17 5.34 -9.25
CA SER A 310 17.63 5.05 -7.93
C SER A 310 16.11 5.05 -7.94
N ILE A 311 15.54 3.86 -7.74
CA ILE A 311 14.12 3.64 -7.42
C ILE A 311 14.03 3.20 -5.95
N THR A 312 14.59 4.01 -5.05
CA THR A 312 14.73 3.66 -3.63
C THR A 312 13.40 3.29 -2.99
N PRO A 313 12.30 4.06 -3.15
CA PRO A 313 11.04 3.77 -2.47
C PRO A 313 10.46 2.43 -2.92
N GLU A 314 10.42 2.15 -4.22
CA GLU A 314 9.96 0.88 -4.75
C GLU A 314 10.87 -0.31 -4.35
N LYS A 315 12.20 -0.12 -4.38
CA LYS A 315 13.15 -1.14 -3.92
C LYS A 315 12.95 -1.44 -2.43
N GLU A 316 12.80 -0.40 -1.62
CA GLU A 316 12.53 -0.54 -0.18
C GLU A 316 11.20 -1.27 0.05
N ARG A 317 10.14 -0.87 -0.66
CA ARG A 317 8.83 -1.52 -0.61
C ARG A 317 8.96 -3.01 -0.89
N GLN A 318 9.68 -3.39 -1.94
CA GLN A 318 9.90 -4.80 -2.29
C GLN A 318 10.69 -5.56 -1.22
N ILE A 319 11.75 -4.94 -0.68
CA ILE A 319 12.55 -5.55 0.39
C ILE A 319 11.67 -5.80 1.61
N ILE A 320 10.88 -4.82 2.03
CA ILE A 320 9.98 -4.96 3.18
C ILE A 320 8.91 -6.01 2.88
N MET A 321 8.29 -6.01 1.70
CA MET A 321 7.29 -7.02 1.34
C MET A 321 7.86 -8.44 1.29
N ARG A 322 9.11 -8.64 0.85
CA ARG A 322 9.79 -9.94 0.92
C ARG A 322 10.00 -10.38 2.37
N LYS A 323 10.38 -9.46 3.25
CA LYS A 323 10.50 -9.70 4.70
C LYS A 323 9.14 -10.09 5.29
N VAL A 324 8.10 -9.30 5.05
CA VAL A 324 6.71 -9.57 5.48
C VAL A 324 6.25 -10.96 5.00
N CYS A 325 6.43 -11.28 3.73
CA CYS A 325 6.09 -12.60 3.18
C CYS A 325 6.86 -13.74 3.86
N SER A 326 8.13 -13.53 4.19
CA SER A 326 8.96 -14.51 4.90
C SER A 326 8.46 -14.71 6.34
N ILE A 327 8.10 -13.63 7.03
CA ILE A 327 7.49 -13.68 8.37
C ILE A 327 6.17 -14.45 8.30
N ILE A 328 5.27 -14.11 7.36
CA ILE A 328 3.98 -14.78 7.18
C ILE A 328 4.16 -16.27 6.86
N ARG A 329 5.12 -16.63 6.01
CA ARG A 329 5.39 -18.03 5.66
C ARG A 329 5.87 -18.81 6.87
N TYR A 330 6.86 -18.27 7.57
CA TYR A 330 7.39 -18.84 8.80
C TYR A 330 6.26 -19.06 9.83
N ALA A 331 5.42 -18.05 9.99
CA ALA A 331 4.20 -18.10 10.79
C ALA A 331 3.31 -19.29 10.39
N LYS A 332 2.93 -19.40 9.12
CA LYS A 332 2.08 -20.50 8.62
C LYS A 332 2.70 -21.89 8.88
N GLU A 333 4.00 -22.05 8.60
CA GLU A 333 4.70 -23.32 8.79
C GLU A 333 4.75 -23.76 10.26
N LYS A 334 4.89 -22.81 11.20
CA LYS A 334 4.85 -23.11 12.63
C LYS A 334 3.46 -23.54 13.10
N PHE A 335 2.40 -22.96 12.54
CA PHE A 335 1.04 -23.41 12.85
C PHE A 335 0.75 -24.83 12.40
N ASP A 336 1.12 -25.15 11.16
CA ASP A 336 0.83 -26.47 10.60
C ASP A 336 1.54 -27.59 11.38
N LYS A 337 2.74 -27.31 11.91
CA LYS A 337 3.52 -28.27 12.73
C LYS A 337 2.95 -28.51 14.12
N ASN A 338 2.35 -27.49 14.74
CA ASN A 338 1.88 -27.59 16.13
C ASN A 338 0.48 -28.21 16.26
N ASN A 339 -0.19 -28.54 15.14
CA ASN A 339 -1.57 -29.05 15.09
C ASN A 339 -2.61 -28.19 15.84
N THR A 340 -2.19 -27.04 16.33
CA THR A 340 -3.00 -25.94 16.81
C THR A 340 -3.45 -25.18 15.58
N ARG A 341 -4.28 -25.82 14.74
CA ARG A 341 -5.16 -25.03 13.88
C ARG A 341 -5.94 -24.15 14.84
N PRO A 342 -5.78 -22.82 14.83
CA PRO A 342 -6.85 -22.04 15.39
C PRO A 342 -8.08 -22.42 14.54
N LYS A 343 -9.23 -22.66 15.19
CA LYS A 343 -10.49 -22.90 14.47
C LYS A 343 -10.90 -21.60 13.74
N PHE A 344 -10.17 -21.21 12.71
CA PHE A 344 -10.51 -20.12 11.81
C PHE A 344 -10.61 -20.71 10.40
N ARG A 345 -11.72 -21.39 10.15
CA ARG A 345 -12.25 -21.44 8.79
C ARG A 345 -13.03 -20.15 8.58
N PHE A 346 -12.64 -19.35 7.60
CA PHE A 346 -13.59 -18.48 6.91
C PHE A 346 -13.34 -18.56 5.40
N GLY A 347 -14.20 -19.33 4.76
CA GLY A 347 -14.79 -19.03 3.46
C GLY A 347 -16.27 -19.34 3.63
N GLN A 348 -17.10 -18.32 3.88
CA GLN A 348 -18.52 -18.45 3.54
C GLN A 348 -18.61 -17.98 2.10
N ASP A 349 -19.06 -18.89 1.25
CA ASP A 349 -19.42 -18.62 -0.13
C ASP A 349 -20.29 -17.36 -0.20
N ALA A 350 -20.03 -16.55 -1.22
CA ALA A 350 -20.57 -15.22 -1.49
C ALA A 350 -22.08 -15.19 -1.79
N LYS A 351 -22.93 -15.82 -0.96
CA LYS A 351 -24.39 -15.89 -1.16
C LYS A 351 -25.25 -15.59 0.07
N SER A 352 -24.67 -15.24 1.23
CA SER A 352 -25.46 -14.77 2.37
C SER A 352 -25.01 -13.37 2.79
N ASN A 353 -26.00 -12.48 2.96
CA ASN A 353 -25.89 -11.08 3.39
C ASN A 353 -24.68 -10.77 4.28
N PRO A 354 -24.04 -9.59 4.11
CA PRO A 354 -22.93 -9.16 4.94
C PRO A 354 -23.44 -8.87 6.36
N THR A 355 -23.52 -9.89 7.20
CA THR A 355 -23.79 -9.69 8.62
C THR A 355 -22.55 -9.07 9.24
N LYS A 356 -22.74 -7.87 9.81
CA LYS A 356 -21.83 -7.16 10.72
C LYS A 356 -21.00 -8.15 11.54
N ILE A 357 -19.70 -8.19 11.26
CA ILE A 357 -18.76 -8.98 12.07
C ILE A 357 -18.67 -8.26 13.43
N SER A 358 -19.00 -8.96 14.52
CA SER A 358 -18.90 -8.38 15.86
C SER A 358 -17.42 -8.07 16.18
N PRO A 359 -17.12 -6.97 16.90
CA PRO A 359 -15.78 -6.71 17.43
C PRO A 359 -15.20 -7.90 18.19
N MET A 360 -16.04 -8.68 18.90
CA MET A 360 -15.59 -9.90 19.57
C MET A 360 -15.20 -11.02 18.59
N ASP A 361 -15.81 -11.09 17.41
CA ASP A 361 -15.39 -12.02 16.36
C ASP A 361 -14.06 -11.61 15.74
N MET A 362 -13.75 -10.30 15.64
CA MET A 362 -12.42 -9.80 15.27
C MET A 362 -11.38 -10.06 16.36
N VAL A 363 -11.75 -9.86 17.64
CA VAL A 363 -10.90 -10.16 18.80
C VAL A 363 -10.52 -11.64 18.88
N ASN A 364 -11.46 -12.52 18.55
CA ASN A 364 -11.21 -13.95 18.51
C ASN A 364 -10.24 -14.33 17.37
N ARG A 365 -10.21 -13.59 16.25
CA ARG A 365 -9.38 -13.88 15.05
C ARG A 365 -7.89 -13.56 15.20
N LEU A 366 -7.39 -13.32 16.42
CA LEU A 366 -5.97 -13.06 16.63
C LEU A 366 -5.14 -14.30 16.33
N VAL A 367 -4.14 -14.10 15.49
CA VAL A 367 -3.13 -15.10 15.19
C VAL A 367 -1.97 -14.89 16.19
N LYS A 368 -2.07 -15.54 17.36
CA LYS A 368 -0.97 -15.55 18.35
C LYS A 368 0.15 -16.47 17.86
N PHE A 369 1.37 -15.97 17.89
CA PHE A 369 2.57 -16.79 17.77
C PHE A 369 3.41 -16.69 19.02
N TYR A 370 3.96 -17.84 19.41
CA TYR A 370 4.95 -18.06 20.48
C TYR A 370 4.44 -18.05 21.91
N GLU A 371 4.20 -19.26 22.41
CA GLU A 371 4.55 -19.67 23.78
C GLU A 371 5.26 -21.03 23.65
N GLN A 372 6.60 -21.00 23.62
CA GLN A 372 7.54 -22.01 24.16
C GLN A 372 8.97 -21.67 23.77
#